data_AF-A0A6B3F9H9-F1
#
_entry.id   AF-A0A6B3F9H9-F1
#
_cell.length_a   1.000
_cell.length_b   1.000
_cell.length_c   1.000
_cell.angle_alpha   90.00
_cell.angle_beta   90.00
_cell.angle_gamma   90.00
#
_symmetry.space_group_name_H-M   'P 1'
#
loop_
_entity.id
_entity.type
_entity.pdbx_description
1 polymer ?
#
loop_
_entity_poly.entity_id
_entity_poly.type
_entity_poly.pdbx_seq_one_letter_code
_entity_poly.pdbx_strand_id
1 'polypeptide(L)'
;MCAVAIAVPVTVRLLPETDGGGAGAAAGPGATASGRPAASRSAAAEKPKSPPDHIANDRVSQDRWTLSDDPDQAALGSGGCDTDEIPESFPPSGLMSSVSHTTGSGTASVSMRFEDAGKGKRPAPYYVSVGVRPPHETDRVTGRPLRSEAKGIGFTSKPVDIYSHWSSGGAVRLKYPDDFRAHFGTKALDAIPVGDDRGDWTVVIYRVDGGPKDYTPVVCNGFHA
;
A
#
# COMPACT_ATOMS: atom_id res chain seq x y z
N MET A 1 22.93 -23.73 -44.27
CA MET A 1 22.74 -25.14 -43.85
C MET A 1 23.74 -25.37 -42.73
N CYS A 2 23.42 -25.78 -41.50
CA CYS A 2 22.37 -26.68 -41.01
C CYS A 2 21.60 -26.08 -39.81
N ALA A 3 20.32 -26.43 -39.70
CA ALA A 3 19.46 -26.17 -38.56
C ALA A 3 19.31 -27.45 -37.72
N VAL A 4 19.35 -27.33 -36.39
CA VAL A 4 19.02 -28.42 -35.46
C VAL A 4 17.81 -27.98 -34.65
N ALA A 5 16.70 -28.69 -34.83
CA ALA A 5 15.46 -28.51 -34.09
C ALA A 5 15.41 -29.47 -32.89
N ILE A 6 15.06 -28.97 -31.71
CA ILE A 6 14.78 -29.78 -30.52
C ILE A 6 13.30 -29.58 -30.18
N ALA A 7 12.54 -30.68 -30.22
CA ALA A 7 11.15 -30.74 -29.83
C ALA A 7 11.03 -31.16 -28.35
N VAL A 8 10.15 -30.50 -27.60
CA VAL A 8 9.77 -30.89 -26.23
C VAL A 8 8.27 -31.21 -26.22
N PRO A 9 7.83 -32.37 -25.69
CA PRO A 9 6.44 -32.79 -25.74
C PRO A 9 5.55 -32.06 -24.73
N VAL A 10 4.34 -31.71 -25.19
CA VAL A 10 3.23 -31.19 -24.39
C VAL A 10 2.41 -32.36 -23.86
N THR A 11 2.24 -32.46 -22.54
CA THR A 11 1.27 -33.39 -21.92
C THR A 11 -0.03 -32.67 -21.63
N VAL A 12 -1.08 -33.03 -22.37
CA VAL A 12 -2.49 -32.69 -22.08
C VAL A 12 -3.09 -33.79 -21.22
N ARG A 13 -3.72 -33.43 -20.09
CA ARG A 13 -4.60 -34.35 -19.34
C ARG A 13 -6.06 -33.96 -19.58
N LEU A 14 -6.79 -34.87 -20.23
CA LEU A 14 -8.24 -34.83 -20.39
C LEU A 14 -8.91 -35.62 -19.26
N LEU A 15 -10.05 -35.12 -18.79
CA LEU A 15 -10.95 -35.69 -17.79
C LEU A 15 -11.67 -36.94 -18.35
N PRO A 16 -12.06 -37.93 -17.52
CA PRO A 16 -13.05 -38.92 -17.92
C PRO A 16 -14.47 -38.37 -17.75
N GLU A 17 -15.14 -38.15 -18.87
CA GLU A 17 -16.60 -38.15 -19.03
C GLU A 17 -17.08 -39.61 -19.03
N THR A 18 -18.10 -39.92 -18.23
CA THR A 18 -18.83 -41.19 -18.33
C THR A 18 -20.31 -40.86 -18.54
N ASP A 19 -20.72 -40.96 -19.80
CA ASP A 19 -22.10 -41.17 -20.22
C ASP A 19 -22.44 -42.66 -20.15
N GLY A 20 -23.69 -43.00 -19.83
CA GLY A 20 -24.22 -44.35 -20.03
C GLY A 20 -25.44 -44.67 -19.19
N GLY A 21 -26.63 -44.49 -19.77
CA GLY A 21 -27.93 -44.68 -19.13
C GLY A 21 -28.39 -46.13 -18.93
N GLY A 22 -29.50 -46.29 -18.21
CA GLY A 22 -30.21 -47.55 -18.02
C GLY A 22 -31.47 -47.36 -17.16
N ALA A 23 -32.64 -47.50 -17.79
CA ALA A 23 -33.96 -47.32 -17.19
C ALA A 23 -34.35 -48.44 -16.22
N GLY A 24 -35.17 -48.11 -15.21
CA GLY A 24 -35.86 -49.08 -14.36
C GLY A 24 -36.78 -48.39 -13.35
N ALA A 25 -38.08 -48.35 -13.66
CA ALA A 25 -39.13 -47.79 -12.82
C ALA A 25 -39.50 -48.76 -11.67
N ALA A 26 -39.77 -48.21 -10.48
CA ALA A 26 -40.79 -48.73 -9.56
C ALA A 26 -41.21 -47.64 -8.56
N ALA A 27 -42.52 -47.37 -8.52
CA ALA A 27 -43.16 -46.47 -7.58
C ALA A 27 -43.43 -47.16 -6.23
N GLY A 28 -43.30 -46.41 -5.13
CA GLY A 28 -43.81 -46.79 -3.82
C GLY A 28 -44.30 -45.53 -3.09
N PRO A 29 -45.56 -45.47 -2.60
CA PRO A 29 -46.05 -44.34 -1.83
C PRO A 29 -45.91 -44.61 -0.32
N GLY A 30 -45.50 -43.61 0.46
CA GLY A 30 -45.76 -43.64 1.90
C GLY A 30 -44.85 -42.79 2.79
N ALA A 31 -45.52 -42.07 3.68
CA ALA A 31 -45.07 -41.60 5.00
C ALA A 31 -44.36 -40.23 5.14
N THR A 32 -45.16 -39.32 5.70
CA THR A 32 -44.87 -38.09 6.46
C THR A 32 -43.80 -38.22 7.56
N ALA A 33 -42.98 -37.18 7.78
CA ALA A 33 -42.90 -36.43 9.06
C ALA A 33 -41.71 -35.44 9.14
N SER A 34 -42.02 -34.26 9.71
CA SER A 34 -41.20 -33.43 10.63
C SER A 34 -39.91 -32.70 10.19
N GLY A 35 -39.98 -31.37 10.23
CA GLY A 35 -39.16 -30.55 11.16
C GLY A 35 -37.77 -30.05 10.73
N ARG A 36 -37.72 -28.77 10.28
CA ARG A 36 -36.78 -27.63 10.61
C ARG A 36 -35.23 -27.88 10.68
N PRO A 37 -34.31 -26.93 10.36
CA PRO A 37 -34.47 -25.49 10.05
C PRO A 37 -33.85 -25.02 8.71
N ALA A 38 -34.34 -23.87 8.25
CA ALA A 38 -33.58 -22.94 7.42
C ALA A 38 -32.31 -22.52 8.17
N ALA A 39 -31.15 -22.96 7.71
CA ALA A 39 -29.87 -22.42 8.13
C ALA A 39 -29.73 -21.02 7.53
N SER A 40 -30.21 -20.00 8.26
CA SER A 40 -29.67 -18.66 8.13
C SER A 40 -28.20 -18.74 8.52
N ARG A 41 -27.33 -18.89 7.51
CA ARG A 41 -25.91 -18.62 7.65
C ARG A 41 -25.81 -17.12 7.88
N SER A 42 -25.91 -16.71 9.13
CA SER A 42 -25.38 -15.42 9.56
C SER A 42 -23.93 -15.41 9.12
N ALA A 43 -23.62 -14.60 8.10
CA ALA A 43 -22.26 -14.30 7.73
C ALA A 43 -21.57 -13.82 9.00
N ALA A 44 -20.69 -14.66 9.56
CA ALA A 44 -19.82 -14.23 10.63
C ALA A 44 -19.06 -13.02 10.08
N ALA A 45 -19.28 -11.85 10.68
CA ALA A 45 -18.50 -10.67 10.33
C ALA A 45 -17.02 -11.05 10.49
N GLU A 46 -16.30 -11.15 9.37
CA GLU A 46 -14.87 -11.37 9.39
C GLU A 46 -14.25 -10.28 10.25
N LYS A 47 -13.53 -10.68 11.29
CA LYS A 47 -12.75 -9.73 12.08
C LYS A 47 -11.79 -9.02 11.11
N PRO A 48 -11.66 -7.69 11.17
CA PRO A 48 -10.72 -6.98 10.32
C PRO A 48 -9.33 -7.58 10.52
N LYS A 49 -8.69 -7.98 9.42
CA LYS A 49 -7.32 -8.50 9.44
C LYS A 49 -6.44 -7.43 10.08
N SER A 50 -5.64 -7.83 11.08
CA SER A 50 -4.63 -6.94 11.63
C SER A 50 -3.65 -6.53 10.53
N PRO A 51 -3.17 -5.28 10.52
CA PRO A 51 -2.23 -4.84 9.50
C PRO A 51 -0.90 -5.59 9.64
N PRO A 52 -0.08 -5.63 8.58
CA PRO A 52 1.26 -6.19 8.67
C PRO A 52 2.14 -5.27 9.52
N ASP A 53 3.29 -5.77 9.95
CA ASP A 53 4.27 -4.98 10.71
C ASP A 53 5.06 -4.00 9.82
N HIS A 54 5.05 -4.21 8.50
CA HIS A 54 5.66 -3.35 7.49
C HIS A 54 4.96 -3.52 6.12
N ILE A 55 5.22 -2.60 5.19
CA ILE A 55 5.01 -2.83 3.76
C ILE A 55 6.37 -3.06 3.08
N ALA A 56 6.39 -3.90 2.05
CA ALA A 56 7.61 -4.29 1.34
C ALA A 56 7.92 -3.29 0.22
N ASN A 57 9.19 -2.90 0.07
CA ASN A 57 9.63 -2.15 -1.10
C ASN A 57 9.96 -3.11 -2.25
N ASP A 58 8.90 -3.61 -2.91
CA ASP A 58 8.99 -4.71 -3.87
C ASP A 58 8.54 -4.36 -5.30
N ARG A 59 8.15 -3.12 -5.54
CA ARG A 59 7.67 -2.62 -6.83
C ARG A 59 8.38 -1.34 -7.24
N VAL A 60 8.32 -1.04 -8.54
CA VAL A 60 8.69 0.28 -9.06
C VAL A 60 7.52 1.22 -8.83
N SER A 61 7.75 2.34 -8.16
CA SER A 61 6.75 3.39 -7.95
C SER A 61 6.76 4.39 -9.11
N GLN A 62 5.59 4.67 -9.68
CA GLN A 62 5.43 5.76 -10.64
C GLN A 62 5.20 7.10 -9.95
N ASP A 63 4.75 7.11 -8.69
CA ASP A 63 4.53 8.35 -7.94
C ASP A 63 5.83 9.13 -7.84
N ARG A 64 5.86 10.37 -8.31
CA ARG A 64 7.03 11.26 -8.22
C ARG A 64 6.59 12.65 -7.89
N TRP A 65 7.13 13.18 -6.80
CA TRP A 65 7.04 14.60 -6.49
C TRP A 65 8.26 15.30 -7.09
N THR A 66 8.02 16.45 -7.70
CA THR A 66 9.07 17.30 -8.29
C THR A 66 8.83 18.75 -7.85
N LEU A 67 9.93 19.46 -7.54
CA LEU A 67 9.86 20.89 -7.23
C LEU A 67 9.29 21.65 -8.44
N SER A 68 8.53 22.71 -8.19
CA SER A 68 7.99 23.57 -9.25
C SER A 68 9.11 24.18 -10.10
N ASP A 69 8.94 24.22 -11.42
CA ASP A 69 9.84 24.92 -12.33
C ASP A 69 9.67 26.46 -12.27
N ASP A 70 8.53 26.94 -11.76
CA ASP A 70 8.31 28.37 -11.48
C ASP A 70 9.17 28.80 -10.27
N PRO A 71 10.14 29.73 -10.44
CA PRO A 71 11.04 30.15 -9.36
C PRO A 71 10.34 30.70 -8.11
N ASP A 72 9.21 31.39 -8.27
CA ASP A 72 8.49 31.99 -7.14
C ASP A 72 7.83 30.89 -6.29
N GLN A 73 7.29 29.86 -6.95
CA GLN A 73 6.74 28.68 -6.28
C GLN A 73 7.85 27.79 -5.71
N ALA A 74 8.95 27.61 -6.43
CA ALA A 74 10.10 26.83 -5.99
C ALA A 74 10.73 27.42 -4.72
N ALA A 75 10.83 28.75 -4.63
CA ALA A 75 11.33 29.45 -3.46
C ALA A 75 10.47 29.23 -2.20
N LEU A 76 9.19 28.89 -2.37
CA LEU A 76 8.28 28.51 -1.29
C LEU A 76 8.30 27.00 -0.99
N GLY A 77 9.10 26.21 -1.72
CA GLY A 77 9.15 24.77 -1.63
C GLY A 77 7.94 24.08 -2.26
N SER A 78 7.16 24.79 -3.08
CA SER A 78 6.00 24.24 -3.78
C SER A 78 6.45 23.31 -4.91
N GLY A 79 5.71 22.22 -5.08
CA GLY A 79 5.91 21.26 -6.15
C GLY A 79 4.69 20.37 -6.31
N GLY A 80 4.72 19.45 -7.26
CA GLY A 80 3.59 18.62 -7.63
C GLY A 80 3.96 17.17 -7.76
N CYS A 81 2.96 16.30 -7.70
CA CYS A 81 3.14 14.89 -8.03
C CYS A 81 2.64 14.57 -9.44
N ASP A 82 3.33 13.65 -10.10
CA ASP A 82 2.81 12.96 -11.27
C ASP A 82 1.73 11.98 -10.80
N THR A 83 0.47 12.23 -11.18
CA THR A 83 -0.73 11.59 -10.59
C THR A 83 -1.30 10.46 -11.43
N ASP A 84 -0.60 10.00 -12.46
CA ASP A 84 -1.11 9.05 -13.47
C ASP A 84 -1.67 7.74 -12.88
N GLU A 85 -1.29 7.36 -11.65
CA GLU A 85 -1.76 6.13 -10.98
C GLU A 85 -2.63 6.35 -9.72
N ILE A 86 -2.88 7.59 -9.29
CA ILE A 86 -3.77 7.84 -8.14
C ILE A 86 -5.21 7.90 -8.66
N PRO A 87 -6.08 6.93 -8.31
CA PRO A 87 -7.43 6.93 -8.84
C PRO A 87 -8.17 8.20 -8.38
N GLU A 88 -8.88 8.90 -9.28
CA GLU A 88 -9.61 10.15 -8.97
C GLU A 88 -10.60 10.03 -7.79
N SER A 89 -10.99 8.81 -7.42
CA SER A 89 -11.83 8.51 -6.25
C SER A 89 -11.07 8.45 -4.92
N PHE A 90 -9.76 8.73 -4.90
CA PHE A 90 -8.88 8.68 -3.74
C PHE A 90 -8.02 9.95 -3.69
N PRO A 91 -7.90 10.64 -2.54
CA PRO A 91 -8.03 10.14 -1.17
C PRO A 91 -9.48 9.91 -0.70
N PRO A 92 -9.70 9.12 0.37
CA PRO A 92 -11.00 9.14 1.03
C PRO A 92 -11.36 10.59 1.35
N SER A 93 -12.55 11.03 0.93
CA SER A 93 -13.00 12.42 1.03
C SER A 93 -12.70 13.01 2.41
N GLY A 94 -12.04 14.17 2.44
CA GLY A 94 -11.69 14.88 3.67
C GLY A 94 -10.42 14.37 4.37
N LEU A 95 -9.59 13.51 3.76
CA LEU A 95 -8.24 13.24 4.27
C LEU A 95 -7.37 14.48 4.05
N MET A 96 -6.94 15.09 5.15
CA MET A 96 -5.93 16.13 5.17
C MET A 96 -4.58 15.52 5.48
N SER A 97 -3.59 15.83 4.66
CA SER A 97 -2.20 15.48 4.92
C SER A 97 -1.29 16.68 4.72
N SER A 98 -0.20 16.71 5.47
CA SER A 98 0.86 17.70 5.28
C SER A 98 2.22 17.06 5.51
N VAL A 99 3.20 17.56 4.77
CA VAL A 99 4.60 17.20 4.91
C VAL A 99 5.36 18.47 5.23
N SER A 100 6.28 18.39 6.17
CA SER A 100 7.23 19.45 6.44
C SER A 100 8.63 18.88 6.59
N HIS A 101 9.62 19.63 6.15
CA HIS A 101 11.02 19.34 6.42
C HIS A 101 11.68 20.63 6.91
N THR A 102 12.82 20.50 7.58
CA THR A 102 13.64 21.66 7.91
C THR A 102 14.99 21.50 7.24
N THR A 103 15.36 22.44 6.38
CA THR A 103 16.64 22.44 5.70
C THR A 103 17.76 22.38 6.73
N GLY A 104 18.64 21.39 6.61
CA GLY A 104 19.76 21.18 7.54
C GLY A 104 19.44 20.44 8.84
N SER A 105 18.19 20.13 9.18
CA SER A 105 17.86 19.31 10.37
C SER A 105 18.06 17.80 10.12
N GLY A 106 18.13 17.39 8.86
CA GLY A 106 18.15 15.98 8.47
C GLY A 106 16.84 15.24 8.73
N THR A 107 15.76 15.95 9.07
CA THR A 107 14.47 15.37 9.47
C THR A 107 13.30 15.94 8.67
N ALA A 108 12.24 15.15 8.59
CA ALA A 108 10.95 15.55 8.07
C ALA A 108 9.82 15.01 8.96
N SER A 109 8.63 15.59 8.83
CA SER A 109 7.44 15.11 9.51
C SER A 109 6.26 14.99 8.55
N VAL A 110 5.45 13.96 8.76
CA VAL A 110 4.22 13.71 8.00
C VAL A 110 3.07 13.69 8.99
N SER A 111 2.05 14.50 8.72
CA SER A 111 0.85 14.59 9.55
C SER A 111 -0.38 14.25 8.72
N MET A 112 -1.26 13.42 9.25
CA MET A 112 -2.46 12.96 8.54
C MET A 112 -3.67 12.92 9.48
N ARG A 113 -4.81 13.43 9.02
CA ARG A 113 -6.10 13.36 9.74
C ARG A 113 -7.27 13.53 8.78
N PHE A 114 -8.46 13.17 9.21
CA PHE A 114 -9.69 13.54 8.48
C PHE A 114 -10.24 14.89 8.98
N GLU A 115 -10.89 15.64 8.09
CA GLU A 115 -11.55 16.92 8.40
C GLU A 115 -12.56 16.80 9.54
N ASP A 116 -13.33 15.71 9.57
CA ASP A 116 -14.35 15.42 10.58
C ASP A 116 -13.83 14.60 11.79
N ALA A 117 -12.51 14.52 11.98
CA ALA A 117 -11.94 13.83 13.13
C ALA A 117 -12.53 14.37 14.45
N GLY A 118 -13.00 13.45 15.30
CA GLY A 118 -13.63 13.76 16.59
C GLY A 118 -15.14 14.02 16.53
N LYS A 119 -15.76 13.99 15.34
CA LYS A 119 -17.21 14.18 15.19
C LYS A 119 -17.94 12.85 15.08
N GLY A 120 -18.83 12.55 16.03
CA GLY A 120 -19.67 11.36 15.96
C GLY A 120 -18.92 10.05 16.20
N LYS A 121 -19.48 8.94 15.73
CA LYS A 121 -18.94 7.59 15.99
C LYS A 121 -17.66 7.37 15.19
N ARG A 122 -16.61 6.87 15.86
CA ARG A 122 -15.35 6.46 15.21
C ARG A 122 -15.62 5.46 14.08
N PRO A 123 -15.10 5.68 12.86
CA PRO A 123 -15.19 4.73 11.76
C PRO A 123 -14.48 3.40 12.04
N ALA A 124 -14.67 2.42 11.15
CA ALA A 124 -13.83 1.21 11.15
C ALA A 124 -12.36 1.59 10.88
N PRO A 125 -11.38 0.81 11.40
CA PRO A 125 -9.96 1.11 11.19
C PRO A 125 -9.63 1.26 9.70
N TYR A 126 -8.77 2.23 9.40
CA TYR A 126 -8.25 2.44 8.05
C TYR A 126 -6.74 2.55 8.13
N TYR A 127 -6.06 1.47 7.74
CA TYR A 127 -4.63 1.35 7.91
C TYR A 127 -3.88 2.02 6.76
N VAL A 128 -2.93 2.88 7.12
CA VAL A 128 -2.03 3.55 6.19
C VAL A 128 -0.58 3.34 6.57
N SER A 129 0.30 3.27 5.58
CA SER A 129 1.74 3.39 5.75
C SER A 129 2.23 4.53 4.86
N VAL A 130 3.26 5.23 5.30
CA VAL A 130 3.87 6.32 4.52
C VAL A 130 5.19 5.82 3.95
N GLY A 131 5.39 5.96 2.64
CA GLY A 131 6.69 5.79 2.00
C GLY A 131 7.34 7.15 1.78
N VAL A 132 8.61 7.26 2.17
CA VAL A 132 9.47 8.41 1.91
C VAL A 132 10.58 7.94 0.98
N ARG A 133 10.48 8.34 -0.28
CA ARG A 133 11.41 7.97 -1.33
C ARG A 133 12.48 9.06 -1.49
N PRO A 134 13.76 8.73 -1.29
CA PRO A 134 14.86 9.63 -1.56
C PRO A 134 14.97 9.97 -3.06
N PRO A 135 15.67 11.05 -3.42
CA PRO A 135 15.96 11.40 -4.82
C PRO A 135 16.70 10.30 -5.57
N HIS A 136 17.66 9.63 -4.91
CA HIS A 136 18.47 8.58 -5.52
C HIS A 136 18.20 7.20 -4.93
N GLU A 137 18.47 6.15 -5.71
CA GLU A 137 18.25 4.76 -5.32
C GLU A 137 19.07 4.41 -4.08
N THR A 138 18.45 3.68 -3.16
CA THR A 138 19.10 3.21 -1.93
C THR A 138 19.91 1.94 -2.18
N ASP A 139 21.20 1.96 -1.83
CA ASP A 139 22.02 0.75 -1.77
C ASP A 139 21.42 -0.23 -0.75
N ARG A 140 21.01 -1.41 -1.22
CA ARG A 140 20.36 -2.45 -0.40
C ARG A 140 21.29 -3.13 0.61
N VAL A 141 22.59 -2.86 0.54
CA VAL A 141 23.60 -3.36 1.47
C VAL A 141 23.95 -2.29 2.50
N THR A 142 24.20 -1.06 2.04
CA THR A 142 24.74 0.00 2.91
C THR A 142 23.69 1.01 3.40
N GLY A 143 22.52 1.05 2.77
CA GLY A 143 21.48 2.06 3.01
C GLY A 143 21.80 3.43 2.40
N ARG A 144 22.97 3.61 1.79
CA ARG A 144 23.41 4.92 1.28
C ARG A 144 22.83 5.22 -0.11
N PRO A 145 22.70 6.49 -0.49
CA PRO A 145 22.29 6.88 -1.84
C PRO A 145 23.29 6.40 -2.90
N LEU A 146 22.77 5.88 -4.01
CA LEU A 146 23.48 5.60 -5.25
C LEU A 146 23.44 6.83 -6.17
N ARG A 147 24.04 6.73 -7.36
CA ARG A 147 23.96 7.80 -8.38
C ARG A 147 22.75 7.69 -9.30
N SER A 148 22.06 6.56 -9.28
CA SER A 148 20.86 6.33 -10.09
C SER A 148 19.64 6.89 -9.41
N GLU A 149 18.63 7.32 -10.17
CA GLU A 149 17.34 7.75 -9.64
C GLU A 149 16.65 6.62 -8.85
N ALA A 150 15.91 6.99 -7.81
CA ALA A 150 15.15 6.06 -7.00
C ALA A 150 13.95 5.48 -7.78
N LYS A 151 13.77 4.16 -7.70
CA LYS A 151 12.67 3.47 -8.38
C LYS A 151 11.63 2.90 -7.44
N GLY A 152 12.01 2.56 -6.22
CA GLY A 152 11.12 1.92 -5.24
C GLY A 152 10.15 2.88 -4.55
N ILE A 153 9.47 2.39 -3.51
CA ILE A 153 8.61 3.21 -2.62
C ILE A 153 9.38 3.87 -1.46
N GLY A 154 10.71 3.66 -1.41
CA GLY A 154 11.60 4.24 -0.42
C GLY A 154 11.59 3.54 0.94
N PHE A 155 11.74 4.35 1.99
CA PHE A 155 11.64 3.94 3.39
C PHE A 155 10.21 4.10 3.87
N THR A 156 9.67 3.10 4.54
CA THR A 156 8.25 3.03 4.88
C THR A 156 8.03 3.04 6.38
N SER A 157 6.98 3.71 6.83
CA SER A 157 6.53 3.61 8.22
C SER A 157 5.85 2.28 8.47
N LYS A 158 5.75 1.90 9.75
CA LYS A 158 4.80 0.84 10.14
C LYS A 158 3.38 1.26 9.75
N PRO A 159 2.53 0.31 9.33
CA PRO A 159 1.10 0.58 9.15
C PRO A 159 0.45 1.06 10.45
N VAL A 160 -0.34 2.12 10.37
CA VAL A 160 -1.05 2.74 11.49
C VAL A 160 -2.50 2.97 11.13
N ASP A 161 -3.40 2.85 12.12
CA ASP A 161 -4.79 3.26 11.92
C ASP A 161 -4.87 4.79 11.92
N ILE A 162 -5.30 5.35 10.79
CA ILE A 162 -5.48 6.81 10.63
C ILE A 162 -6.49 7.39 11.63
N TYR A 163 -7.42 6.56 12.13
CA TYR A 163 -8.42 6.94 13.13
C TYR A 163 -7.97 6.70 14.59
N SER A 164 -6.69 6.38 14.82
CA SER A 164 -6.13 6.13 16.16
C SER A 164 -6.30 7.31 17.13
N HIS A 165 -6.34 8.54 16.61
CA HIS A 165 -6.59 9.77 17.37
C HIS A 165 -7.99 10.36 17.16
N TRP A 166 -8.96 9.56 16.69
CA TRP A 166 -10.32 10.03 16.40
C TRP A 166 -10.95 10.76 17.58
N SER A 167 -10.93 10.16 18.78
CA SER A 167 -11.62 10.72 19.96
C SER A 167 -11.08 12.08 20.41
N SER A 168 -9.82 12.41 20.10
CA SER A 168 -9.24 13.71 20.41
C SER A 168 -9.30 14.70 19.24
N GLY A 169 -9.79 14.27 18.07
CA GLY A 169 -9.67 15.03 16.82
C GLY A 169 -8.22 15.20 16.34
N GLY A 170 -7.29 14.44 16.92
CA GLY A 170 -5.86 14.57 16.67
C GLY A 170 -5.43 14.01 15.32
N ALA A 171 -4.22 14.38 14.90
CA ALA A 171 -3.57 13.82 13.73
C ALA A 171 -2.62 12.68 14.10
N VAL A 172 -2.51 11.70 13.21
CA VAL A 172 -1.35 10.80 13.20
C VAL A 172 -0.14 11.60 12.73
N ARG A 173 0.96 11.50 13.48
CA ARG A 173 2.23 12.18 13.17
C ARG A 173 3.35 11.16 13.11
N LEU A 174 4.10 11.18 12.02
CA LEU A 174 5.26 10.32 11.80
C LEU A 174 6.49 11.22 11.61
N LYS A 175 7.60 10.81 12.21
CA LYS A 175 8.88 11.52 12.18
C LYS A 175 9.90 10.72 11.36
N TYR A 176 10.41 11.35 10.32
CA TYR A 176 11.49 10.81 9.51
C TYR A 176 12.85 11.33 10.02
N PRO A 177 13.89 10.49 10.12
CA PRO A 177 13.95 9.08 9.71
C PRO A 177 13.45 8.07 10.77
N ASP A 178 13.25 8.50 12.02
CA ASP A 178 13.08 7.62 13.19
C ASP A 178 11.99 6.54 13.06
N ASP A 179 10.86 6.87 12.41
CA ASP A 179 9.72 5.96 12.24
C ASP A 179 9.77 5.10 10.97
N PHE A 180 10.85 5.19 10.18
CA PHE A 180 10.91 4.69 8.81
C PHE A 180 12.04 3.69 8.59
N ARG A 181 11.75 2.65 7.79
CA ARG A 181 12.70 1.61 7.39
C ARG A 181 12.45 1.14 5.97
N ALA A 182 13.49 0.77 5.24
CA ALA A 182 13.35 0.13 3.94
C ALA A 182 13.32 -1.40 4.13
N HIS A 183 12.32 -2.06 3.56
CA HIS A 183 12.14 -3.51 3.66
C HIS A 183 12.40 -4.16 2.30
N PHE A 184 13.58 -4.77 2.14
CA PHE A 184 14.03 -5.48 0.94
C PHE A 184 13.99 -7.00 1.18
N GLY A 185 12.84 -7.61 0.91
CA GLY A 185 12.64 -9.03 1.22
C GLY A 185 12.77 -9.28 2.74
N THR A 186 13.73 -10.09 3.16
CA THR A 186 13.95 -10.40 4.58
C THR A 186 14.87 -9.40 5.29
N LYS A 187 15.41 -8.41 4.58
CA LYS A 187 16.30 -7.39 5.16
C LYS A 187 15.55 -6.10 5.41
N ALA A 188 15.81 -5.49 6.56
CA ALA A 188 15.37 -4.14 6.88
C ALA A 188 16.59 -3.23 7.04
N LEU A 189 16.52 -2.02 6.51
CA LEU A 189 17.51 -0.96 6.68
C LEU A 189 16.86 0.24 7.35
N ASP A 190 17.57 0.87 8.28
CA ASP A 190 17.13 2.12 8.87
C ASP A 190 17.15 3.25 7.82
N ALA A 191 16.22 4.19 7.96
CA ALA A 191 16.14 5.35 7.08
C ALA A 191 17.34 6.29 7.26
N ILE A 192 17.80 6.86 6.14
CA ILE A 192 18.87 7.85 6.14
C ILE A 192 18.32 9.23 6.50
N PRO A 193 19.09 10.11 7.16
CA PRO A 193 18.72 11.51 7.32
C PRO A 193 18.46 12.18 5.97
N VAL A 194 17.54 13.14 5.93
CA VAL A 194 17.21 13.90 4.72
C VAL A 194 18.45 14.58 4.12
N GLY A 195 19.35 15.08 4.97
CA GLY A 195 20.55 15.79 4.51
C GLY A 195 21.60 14.90 3.83
N ASP A 196 21.46 13.58 3.90
CA ASP A 196 22.38 12.63 3.27
C ASP A 196 22.08 12.44 1.78
N ASP A 197 20.88 12.85 1.31
CA ASP A 197 20.50 12.81 -0.10
C ASP A 197 19.74 14.07 -0.53
N ARG A 198 20.38 14.92 -1.35
CA ARG A 198 19.83 16.21 -1.77
C ARG A 198 18.94 16.09 -3.00
N GLY A 199 17.89 16.90 -3.06
CA GLY A 199 16.95 16.97 -4.17
C GLY A 199 15.51 16.72 -3.76
N ASP A 200 14.72 16.19 -4.69
CA ASP A 200 13.28 16.02 -4.52
C ASP A 200 12.94 14.70 -3.83
N TRP A 201 12.41 14.81 -2.62
CA TRP A 201 11.92 13.69 -1.83
C TRP A 201 10.43 13.49 -2.08
N THR A 202 10.05 12.29 -2.49
CA THR A 202 8.65 11.94 -2.70
C THR A 202 8.07 11.28 -1.44
N VAL A 203 6.90 11.75 -1.00
CA VAL A 203 6.18 11.19 0.15
C VAL A 203 4.82 10.69 -0.29
N VAL A 204 4.60 9.39 -0.16
CA VAL A 204 3.35 8.74 -0.59
C VAL A 204 2.68 8.09 0.60
N ILE A 205 1.37 8.32 0.75
CA ILE A 205 0.54 7.62 1.71
C ILE A 205 -0.09 6.44 0.99
N TYR A 206 0.13 5.24 1.51
CA TYR A 206 -0.42 4.00 0.99
C TYR A 206 -1.53 3.48 1.91
N ARG A 207 -2.68 3.10 1.35
CA ARG A 207 -3.66 2.25 2.03
C ARG A 207 -3.09 0.84 2.14
N VAL A 208 -3.26 0.20 3.30
CA VAL A 208 -2.80 -1.17 3.55
C VAL A 208 -4.00 -2.08 3.72
N ASP A 209 -4.16 -3.03 2.79
CA ASP A 209 -5.36 -3.87 2.67
C ASP A 209 -5.19 -5.27 3.30
N GLY A 210 -3.96 -5.67 3.63
CA GLY A 210 -3.69 -7.00 4.13
C GLY A 210 -2.21 -7.27 4.38
N GLY A 211 -1.55 -7.98 3.47
CA GLY A 211 -0.15 -8.37 3.62
C GLY A 211 0.83 -7.24 3.32
N PRO A 212 2.14 -7.47 3.55
CA PRO A 212 3.20 -6.48 3.29
C PRO A 212 3.26 -5.98 1.85
N LYS A 213 2.65 -6.69 0.90
CA LYS A 213 2.61 -6.34 -0.53
C LYS A 213 1.26 -5.79 -0.98
N ASP A 214 0.25 -5.84 -0.11
CA ASP A 214 -1.13 -5.48 -0.43
C ASP A 214 -1.38 -4.04 -0.01
N TYR A 215 -0.86 -3.11 -0.82
CA TYR A 215 -0.98 -1.68 -0.58
C TYR A 215 -1.15 -0.88 -1.89
N THR A 216 -1.86 0.25 -1.78
CA THR A 216 -2.23 1.12 -2.92
C THR A 216 -1.95 2.58 -2.57
N PRO A 217 -1.31 3.38 -3.44
CA PRO A 217 -1.12 4.81 -3.19
C PRO A 217 -2.47 5.53 -3.14
N VAL A 218 -2.62 6.47 -2.20
CA VAL A 218 -3.86 7.26 -2.04
C VAL A 218 -3.61 8.77 -1.96
N VAL A 219 -2.37 9.18 -1.66
CA VAL A 219 -1.94 10.58 -1.65
C VAL A 219 -0.47 10.62 -2.01
N CYS A 220 -0.09 11.56 -2.87
CA CYS A 220 1.30 11.91 -3.11
C CYS A 220 1.55 13.37 -2.70
N ASN A 221 2.67 13.58 -2.00
CA ASN A 221 3.24 14.85 -1.58
C ASN A 221 4.77 14.76 -1.73
N GLY A 222 5.49 15.80 -1.32
CA GLY A 222 6.94 15.76 -1.25
C GLY A 222 7.53 17.05 -0.71
N PHE A 223 8.85 17.15 -0.80
CA PHE A 223 9.62 18.34 -0.46
C PHE A 223 10.99 18.30 -1.16
N HIS A 224 11.59 19.48 -1.33
CA HIS A 224 12.95 19.63 -1.82
C HIS A 224 13.93 19.87 -0.66
N ALA A 225 15.07 19.18 -0.63
CA ALA A 225 16.06 19.24 0.46
C ALA A 225 17.50 19.48 0.00
#